data_AF-A0A345HF63-F1
#
_entry.id   AF-A0A345HF63-F1
#
_cell.length_a   1.000
_cell.length_b   1.000
_cell.length_c   1.000
_cell.angle_alpha   90.00
_cell.angle_beta   90.00
_cell.angle_gamma   90.00
#
_symmetry.space_group_name_H-M   'P 1'
#
loop_
_entity.id
_entity.type
_entity.pdbx_description
1 polymer ?
#
loop_
_entity_poly.entity_id
_entity_poly.type
_entity_poly.pdbx_seq_one_letter_code
_entity_poly.pdbx_strand_id
1 'polypeptide(L)'
;MEAHVFTASVVGNYLRITDSEYRMLNKLALTLKPNAVLGYIYVDVVGNLKIVSENIFCVSCQNAIKQFNQMFPNVNITLIDGTRVGY
;
A
#
# COMPACT_ATOMS: atom_id res chain seq x y z
N MET A 1 10.88 15.97 -3.36
CA MET A 1 11.31 14.59 -3.09
C MET A 1 10.13 13.88 -2.44
N GLU A 2 9.70 12.73 -2.95
CA GLU A 2 8.59 11.97 -2.33
C GLU A 2 9.10 11.37 -1.02
N ALA A 3 8.38 11.60 0.09
CA ALA A 3 8.70 10.97 1.36
C ALA A 3 8.20 9.52 1.32
N HIS A 4 9.05 8.57 1.69
CA HIS A 4 8.76 7.14 1.62
C HIS A 4 8.62 6.58 3.03
N VAL A 5 7.39 6.23 3.41
CA VAL A 5 7.07 5.64 4.71
C VAL A 5 7.31 4.13 4.67
N PHE A 6 6.86 3.45 3.61
CA PHE A 6 6.97 2.00 3.51
C PHE A 6 8.29 1.55 2.91
N THR A 7 8.78 0.39 3.34
CA THR A 7 9.92 -0.26 2.71
C THR A 7 9.49 -0.92 1.41
N ALA A 8 10.02 -0.45 0.28
CA ALA A 8 9.79 -1.09 -1.01
C ALA A 8 10.60 -2.38 -1.13
N SER A 9 10.04 -3.39 -1.79
CA SER A 9 10.77 -4.62 -2.12
C SER A 9 11.65 -4.40 -3.34
N VAL A 10 12.76 -5.13 -3.42
CA VAL A 10 13.61 -5.21 -4.61
C VAL A 10 13.23 -6.47 -5.38
N VAL A 11 12.91 -6.32 -6.67
CA VAL A 11 12.63 -7.45 -7.57
C VAL A 11 13.62 -7.38 -8.72
N GLY A 12 14.51 -8.37 -8.82
CA GLY A 12 15.70 -8.28 -9.67
C GLY A 12 16.61 -7.14 -9.19
N ASN A 13 16.93 -6.20 -10.07
CA ASN A 13 17.71 -4.99 -9.75
C ASN A 13 16.85 -3.74 -9.57
N TYR A 14 15.52 -3.89 -9.50
CA TYR A 14 14.60 -2.74 -9.47
C TYR A 14 13.93 -2.62 -8.12
N LEU A 15 14.15 -1.46 -7.48
CA LEU A 15 13.40 -1.07 -6.30
C LEU A 15 11.98 -0.69 -6.71
N ARG A 16 10.99 -1.37 -6.15
CA ARG A 16 9.58 -1.27 -6.56
C ARG A 16 8.84 -0.08 -5.94
N ILE A 17 9.52 1.06 -5.78
CA ILE A 17 8.92 2.32 -5.29
C ILE A 17 7.95 2.95 -6.30
N THR A 18 8.02 2.54 -7.57
CA THR A 18 7.16 3.06 -8.65
C THR A 18 5.88 2.26 -8.85
N ASP A 19 5.73 1.12 -8.17
CA ASP A 19 4.50 0.31 -8.23
C ASP A 19 3.31 1.16 -7.76
N SER A 20 2.19 1.05 -8.48
CA SER A 20 1.02 1.91 -8.25
C SER A 20 0.47 1.74 -6.83
N GLU A 21 0.43 0.50 -6.36
CA GLU A 21 -0.01 0.11 -5.03
C GLU A 21 0.90 0.74 -3.96
N TYR A 22 2.22 0.70 -4.18
CA TYR A 22 3.17 1.29 -3.25
C TYR A 22 2.99 2.81 -3.17
N ARG A 23 2.97 3.51 -4.31
CA ARG A 23 2.83 4.98 -4.33
C ARG A 23 1.50 5.45 -3.77
N MET A 24 0.41 4.76 -4.13
CA MET A 24 -0.92 5.06 -3.63
C MET A 24 -0.99 4.92 -2.11
N LEU A 25 -0.54 3.79 -1.56
CA LEU A 25 -0.58 3.56 -0.12
C LEU A 25 0.35 4.51 0.63
N ASN A 26 1.55 4.77 0.11
CA ASN A 26 2.50 5.71 0.69
C ASN A 26 1.92 7.12 0.78
N LYS A 27 1.32 7.60 -0.32
CA LYS A 27 0.63 8.89 -0.35
C LYS A 27 -0.56 8.92 0.62
N LEU A 28 -1.34 7.84 0.68
CA LEU A 28 -2.50 7.74 1.57
C LEU A 28 -2.07 7.81 3.05
N ALA A 29 -1.03 7.06 3.43
CA ALA A 29 -0.48 7.07 4.78
C ALA A 29 -0.08 8.49 5.22
N LEU A 30 0.65 9.22 4.37
CA LEU A 30 1.05 10.59 4.62
C LEU A 30 -0.12 11.59 4.61
N THR A 31 -1.17 11.31 3.84
CA THR A 31 -2.38 12.14 3.84
C THR A 31 -3.15 12.00 5.16
N LEU A 32 -3.26 10.78 5.68
CA LEU A 32 -3.93 10.49 6.95
C LEU A 32 -3.09 10.92 8.15
N LYS A 33 -1.75 10.78 8.04
CA LYS A 33 -0.77 11.11 9.07
C LYS A 33 0.46 11.75 8.40
N PRO A 34 0.53 13.10 8.32
CA PRO A 34 1.63 13.81 7.66
C PRO A 34 3.04 13.46 8.15
N ASN A 35 3.15 12.98 9.39
CA ASN A 35 4.40 12.52 10.01
C ASN A 35 4.38 11.01 10.27
N ALA A 36 3.74 10.23 9.38
CA ALA A 36 3.70 8.78 9.50
C ALA A 36 5.13 8.19 9.50
N VAL A 37 5.41 7.33 10.48
CA VAL A 37 6.70 6.64 10.59
C VAL A 37 6.46 5.14 10.54
N LEU A 38 7.28 4.42 9.76
CA LEU A 38 7.19 2.97 9.68
C LEU A 38 7.33 2.33 11.07
N GLY A 39 6.48 1.35 11.37
CA GLY A 39 6.46 0.65 12.66
C GLY A 39 5.59 1.31 13.73
N TYR A 40 5.14 2.55 13.54
CA TYR A 40 4.12 3.16 14.39
C TYR A 40 2.73 2.66 14.00
N ILE A 41 1.86 2.52 15.00
CA ILE A 41 0.48 2.06 14.85
C ILE A 41 -0.46 3.22 15.17
N TYR A 42 -1.31 3.59 14.21
CA TYR A 42 -2.27 4.68 14.32
C TYR A 42 -3.70 4.12 14.43
N VAL A 43 -4.13 3.84 15.66
CA VAL A 43 -5.45 3.23 15.94
C VAL A 43 -6.63 4.20 15.79
N ASP A 44 -6.37 5.51 15.79
CA ASP A 44 -7.40 6.53 15.66
C ASP A 44 -7.94 6.67 14.23
N VAL A 45 -7.22 6.11 13.25
CA VAL A 45 -7.63 6.06 11.85
C VAL A 45 -8.47 4.82 11.62
N VAL A 46 -9.74 5.00 11.28
CA VAL A 46 -10.72 3.93 11.08
C VAL A 46 -11.39 4.11 9.73
N GLY A 47 -11.67 3.01 9.02
CA GLY A 47 -12.42 3.09 7.76
C GLY A 47 -12.41 1.80 6.96
N ASN A 48 -12.88 1.90 5.72
CA ASN A 48 -12.83 0.80 4.75
C ASN A 48 -12.09 1.29 3.51
N LEU A 49 -11.08 0.53 3.08
CA LEU A 49 -10.31 0.78 1.87
C LEU A 49 -10.53 -0.35 0.88
N LYS A 50 -11.20 -0.07 -0.24
CA LYS A 50 -11.33 -1.01 -1.35
C LYS A 50 -10.35 -0.64 -2.46
N ILE A 51 -9.46 -1.56 -2.82
CA ILE A 51 -8.49 -1.39 -3.91
C ILE A 51 -8.87 -2.34 -5.03
N VAL A 52 -9.06 -1.81 -6.23
CA VAL A 52 -9.37 -2.58 -7.43
C VAL A 52 -8.23 -2.43 -8.42
N SER A 53 -7.68 -3.56 -8.90
CA SER A 53 -6.61 -3.58 -9.89
C SER A 53 -7.00 -4.42 -11.11
N GLU A 54 -6.54 -4.00 -12.28
CA GLU A 54 -6.67 -4.77 -13.52
C GLU A 54 -5.81 -6.03 -13.47
N ASN A 55 -4.62 -5.91 -12.88
CA ASN A 55 -3.63 -6.98 -12.77
C ASN A 55 -3.66 -7.60 -11.38
N ILE A 56 -3.20 -8.85 -11.27
CA ILE A 56 -3.01 -9.53 -9.98
C ILE A 56 -1.97 -8.78 -9.15
N PHE A 57 -2.22 -8.62 -7.85
CA PHE A 57 -1.28 -7.96 -6.95
C PHE A 57 0.02 -8.75 -6.83
N CYS A 58 1.11 -8.12 -7.24
CA CYS A 58 2.45 -8.70 -7.18
C CYS A 58 2.93 -8.93 -5.73
N VAL A 59 3.88 -9.84 -5.51
CA VAL A 59 4.40 -10.13 -4.14
C VAL A 59 4.99 -8.87 -3.48
N SER A 60 5.70 -8.02 -4.24
CA SER A 60 6.21 -6.75 -3.72
C SER A 60 5.10 -5.76 -3.34
N CYS A 61 4.00 -5.78 -4.10
CA CYS A 61 2.80 -4.97 -3.85
C CYS A 61 2.12 -5.41 -2.54
N GLN A 62 2.04 -6.72 -2.30
CA GLN A 62 1.47 -7.29 -1.05
C GLN A 62 2.26 -6.89 0.20
N ASN A 63 3.59 -6.72 0.08
CA ASN A 63 4.41 -6.24 1.19
C ASN A 63 4.06 -4.79 1.60
N ALA A 64 3.76 -3.90 0.65
CA ALA A 64 3.32 -2.55 0.95
C ALA A 64 1.92 -2.53 1.59
N ILE A 65 1.01 -3.36 1.08
CA ILE A 65 -0.34 -3.52 1.63
C ILE A 65 -0.27 -4.02 3.08
N LYS A 66 0.58 -5.01 3.36
CA LYS A 66 0.79 -5.54 4.71
C LYS A 66 1.31 -4.46 5.67
N GLN A 67 2.31 -3.68 5.25
CA GLN A 67 2.84 -2.59 6.07
C GLN A 67 1.78 -1.52 6.35
N PHE A 68 0.96 -1.18 5.37
CA PHE A 68 -0.17 -0.26 5.56
C PHE A 68 -1.18 -0.81 6.56
N ASN A 69 -1.57 -2.09 6.46
CA ASN A 69 -2.52 -2.72 7.36
C ASN A 69 -2.00 -2.80 8.81
N GLN A 70 -0.69 -3.02 8.99
CA GLN A 70 -0.05 -3.00 10.31
C GLN A 70 -0.04 -1.57 10.91
N MET A 71 0.18 -0.57 10.07
CA MET A 71 0.20 0.84 10.48
C MET A 71 -1.20 1.37 10.83
N PHE A 72 -2.24 0.93 10.11
CA PHE A 72 -3.62 1.37 10.27
C PHE A 72 -4.56 0.16 10.50
N PRO A 73 -4.49 -0.50 11.67
CA PRO A 73 -5.17 -1.78 11.91
C PRO A 73 -6.69 -1.69 11.90
N ASN A 74 -7.25 -0.50 12.12
CA ASN A 74 -8.69 -0.25 12.10
C ASN A 74 -9.21 0.17 10.72
N VAL A 75 -8.36 0.14 9.68
CA VAL A 75 -8.77 0.29 8.28
C VAL A 75 -8.97 -1.11 7.69
N ASN A 76 -10.22 -1.47 7.41
CA ASN A 76 -10.53 -2.74 6.76
C ASN A 76 -10.19 -2.66 5.26
N ILE A 77 -9.26 -3.50 4.80
CA ILE A 77 -8.79 -3.50 3.41
C ILE A 77 -9.46 -4.63 2.63
N THR A 78 -10.16 -4.28 1.55
CA THR A 78 -10.69 -5.22 0.56
C THR A 78 -9.89 -5.09 -0.73
N LEU A 79 -9.31 -6.19 -1.18
CA LEU A 79 -8.54 -6.27 -2.42
C LEU A 79 -9.35 -7.00 -3.49
N ILE A 80 -9.47 -6.40 -4.68
CA ILE A 80 -10.06 -7.01 -5.87
C ILE A 80 -9.04 -6.85 -6.99
N ASP A 81 -8.58 -7.95 -7.57
CA ASP A 81 -7.58 -7.94 -8.64
C ASP A 81 -7.95 -8.84 -9.81
N GLY A 82 -7.12 -8.81 -10.86
CA GLY A 82 -7.34 -9.64 -12.05
C GLY A 82 -8.65 -9.31 -12.78
N THR A 83 -9.14 -8.07 -12.65
CA THR A 83 -10.43 -7.66 -13.24
C THR A 83 -10.39 -7.54 -14.76
N ARG A 84 -9.20 -7.66 -15.37
CA ARG A 84 -9.04 -7.75 -16.82
C ARG A 84 -9.68 -9.04 -17.33
N VAL A 85 -10.89 -8.92 -17.86
CA VAL A 85 -11.54 -9.96 -18.67
C VAL A 85 -10.74 -10.10 -19.97
N GLY A 86 -10.24 -11.32 -20.24
CA GLY A 86 -9.48 -11.61 -21.46
C GLY A 86 -10.31 -11.30 -22.71
N TYR A 87 -9.72 -10.57 -23.64
CA TYR A 87 -10.14 -10.51 -25.04
C TYR A 87 -9.17 -11.36 -25.85
#